data_AF-A0A2E4BV67-F1
#
_entry.id   AF-A0A2E4BV67-F1
#
_cell.length_a   1.000
_cell.length_b   1.000
_cell.length_c   1.000
_cell.angle_alpha   90.00
_cell.angle_beta   90.00
_cell.angle_gamma   90.00
#
_symmetry.space_group_name_H-M   'P 1'
#
loop_
_entity.id
_entity.type
_entity.pdbx_description
1 polymer ?
#
loop_
_entity_poly.entity_id
_entity_poly.type
_entity_poly.pdbx_seq_one_letter_code
_entity_poly.pdbx_strand_id
1 'polypeptide(L)'
;MAFLGNMKVVANKGIEGDHHFGKTISRQVLLMDDKSLMAFGLEPGQIRENITISGMDIHGLPSGHKLDIGEATLEITGHCKPCSRMDELRPGLQVKINKRRGMLCKVIKTGIINIGDPVARLDD
;
A
#
# COMPACT_ATOMS: atom_id res chain seq x y z
N MET A 1 -16.09 -5.46 -5.31
CA MET A 1 -15.23 -4.32 -4.97
C MET A 1 -14.87 -3.66 -6.29
N ALA A 2 -15.10 -2.36 -6.46
CA ALA A 2 -14.78 -1.68 -7.71
C ALA A 2 -13.38 -1.06 -7.58
N PHE A 3 -12.48 -1.38 -8.51
CA PHE A 3 -11.20 -0.67 -8.63
C PHE A 3 -11.48 0.71 -9.21
N LEU A 4 -10.95 1.75 -8.57
CA LEU A 4 -10.95 3.09 -9.17
C LEU A 4 -9.89 3.11 -10.27
N GLY A 5 -10.26 3.54 -11.48
CA GLY A 5 -9.31 3.65 -12.60
C GLY A 5 -8.16 4.63 -12.33
N ASN A 6 -8.39 5.58 -11.42
CA ASN A 6 -7.39 6.49 -10.89
C ASN A 6 -7.74 6.92 -9.46
N MET A 7 -6.78 7.51 -8.78
CA MET A 7 -6.97 8.18 -7.50
C MET A 7 -6.05 9.39 -7.37
N LYS A 8 -6.52 10.41 -6.67
CA LYS A 8 -5.71 11.56 -6.30
C LYS A 8 -5.09 11.34 -4.93
N VAL A 9 -3.77 11.48 -4.84
CA VAL A 9 -3.04 11.48 -3.58
C VAL A 9 -2.51 12.87 -3.29
N VAL A 10 -2.63 13.31 -2.04
CA VAL A 10 -2.26 14.66 -1.61
C VAL A 10 -1.17 14.57 -0.54
N ALA A 11 -0.08 15.30 -0.76
CA ALA A 11 1.07 15.35 0.13
C ALA A 11 0.64 15.62 1.58
N ASN A 12 1.16 14.81 2.50
CA ASN A 12 0.86 14.82 3.94
C ASN A 12 -0.61 14.61 4.33
N LYS A 13 -1.50 14.26 3.38
CA LYS A 13 -2.90 13.98 3.65
C LYS A 13 -3.33 12.57 3.25
N GLY A 14 -2.70 11.96 2.26
CA GLY A 14 -3.09 10.64 1.75
C GLY A 14 -4.03 10.71 0.56
N ILE A 15 -4.86 9.68 0.40
CA ILE A 15 -5.73 9.52 -0.77
C ILE A 15 -7.02 10.31 -0.55
N GLU A 16 -7.37 11.19 -1.48
CA GLU A 16 -8.61 11.98 -1.42
C GLU A 16 -9.83 11.05 -1.35
N GLY A 17 -10.67 11.22 -0.32
CA GLY A 17 -11.83 10.36 -0.05
C GLY A 17 -11.55 9.08 0.77
N ASP A 18 -10.30 8.72 1.03
CA ASP A 18 -9.98 7.58 1.92
C ASP A 18 -10.28 7.90 3.39
N HIS A 19 -10.59 6.85 4.15
CA HIS A 19 -10.87 6.93 5.59
C HIS A 19 -9.79 7.69 6.38
N HIS A 20 -8.51 7.53 6.02
CA HIS A 20 -7.36 8.11 6.70
C HIS A 20 -6.96 9.51 6.19
N PHE A 21 -7.68 10.05 5.19
CA PHE A 21 -7.33 11.32 4.57
C PHE A 21 -7.25 12.46 5.58
N GLY A 22 -6.08 13.08 5.71
CA GLY A 22 -5.78 14.18 6.63
C GLY A 22 -5.79 13.81 8.12
N LYS A 23 -5.92 12.52 8.47
CA LYS A 23 -6.05 12.05 9.87
C LYS A 23 -4.80 11.38 10.40
N THR A 24 -3.85 11.01 9.55
CA THR A 24 -2.67 10.25 9.94
C THR A 24 -1.39 10.86 9.38
N ILE A 25 -0.32 10.75 10.15
CA ILE A 25 1.02 11.22 9.76
C ILE A 25 1.74 10.16 8.91
N SER A 26 1.63 8.89 9.28
CA SER A 26 2.43 7.80 8.69
C SER A 26 1.62 6.71 7.97
N ARG A 27 0.28 6.72 8.06
CA ARG A 27 -0.59 5.63 7.56
C ARG A 27 -1.58 6.16 6.52
N GLN A 28 -1.04 6.81 5.50
CA GLN A 28 -1.85 7.51 4.50
C GLN A 28 -2.20 6.64 3.31
N VAL A 29 -1.32 5.70 2.96
CA VAL A 29 -1.51 4.70 1.91
C VAL A 29 -1.04 3.35 2.44
N LEU A 30 -1.76 2.30 2.10
CA LEU A 30 -1.35 0.93 2.32
C LEU A 30 -1.01 0.27 0.97
N LEU A 31 0.27 -0.05 0.80
CA LEU A 31 0.86 -0.63 -0.40
C LEU A 31 1.07 -2.14 -0.21
N MET A 32 0.76 -2.92 -1.24
CA MET A 32 0.95 -4.36 -1.27
C MET A 32 1.55 -4.80 -2.61
N ASP A 33 2.36 -5.86 -2.64
CA ASP A 33 2.77 -6.51 -3.88
C ASP A 33 1.88 -7.73 -4.18
N ASP A 34 1.62 -7.96 -5.47
CA ASP A 34 0.77 -9.03 -5.97
C ASP A 34 1.32 -10.44 -5.64
N LYS A 35 2.64 -10.64 -5.74
CA LYS A 35 3.28 -11.92 -5.44
C LYS A 35 3.04 -12.34 -4.00
N SER A 36 3.09 -11.42 -3.06
CA SER A 36 2.80 -11.70 -1.67
C SER A 36 1.33 -12.02 -1.44
N LEU A 37 0.39 -11.33 -2.10
CA LEU A 37 -1.03 -11.69 -2.04
C LEU A 37 -1.27 -13.11 -2.56
N MET A 38 -0.73 -13.43 -3.74
CA MET A 38 -0.83 -14.76 -4.35
C MET A 38 -0.24 -15.86 -3.45
N ALA A 39 0.88 -15.60 -2.77
CA ALA A 39 1.49 -16.56 -1.84
C ALA A 39 0.58 -16.92 -0.65
N PHE A 40 -0.40 -16.06 -0.33
CA PHE A 40 -1.43 -16.35 0.66
C PHE A 40 -2.77 -16.74 0.04
N GLY A 41 -2.87 -16.89 -1.28
CA GLY A 41 -4.13 -17.13 -1.98
C GLY A 41 -5.13 -16.00 -1.77
N LEU A 42 -4.65 -14.76 -1.81
CA LEU A 42 -5.44 -13.54 -1.69
C LEU A 42 -5.47 -12.80 -3.02
N GLU A 43 -6.61 -12.20 -3.31
CA GLU A 43 -6.82 -11.30 -4.45
C GLU A 43 -6.56 -9.84 -4.06
N PRO A 44 -6.16 -8.97 -5.01
CA PRO A 44 -6.04 -7.54 -4.78
C PRO A 44 -7.32 -6.93 -4.19
N GLY A 45 -7.14 -6.11 -3.16
CA GLY A 45 -8.18 -5.45 -2.37
C GLY A 45 -8.72 -6.26 -1.20
N GLN A 46 -8.47 -7.58 -1.12
CA GLN A 46 -9.06 -8.41 -0.07
C GLN A 46 -8.59 -8.03 1.33
N ILE A 47 -7.35 -7.57 1.48
CA ILE A 47 -6.81 -7.10 2.77
C ILE A 47 -6.99 -5.59 2.96
N ARG A 48 -7.79 -4.95 2.11
CA ARG A 48 -8.13 -3.52 2.16
C ARG A 48 -6.91 -2.60 2.03
N GLU A 49 -5.91 -3.05 1.30
CA GLU A 49 -4.87 -2.22 0.74
C GLU A 49 -5.44 -1.21 -0.25
N ASN A 50 -4.73 -0.09 -0.40
CA ASN A 50 -5.12 0.95 -1.33
C ASN A 50 -4.48 0.72 -2.71
N ILE A 51 -3.23 0.26 -2.74
CA ILE A 51 -2.46 0.02 -3.96
C ILE A 51 -1.91 -1.40 -3.93
N THR A 52 -2.14 -2.12 -5.02
CA THR A 52 -1.38 -3.34 -5.33
C THR A 52 -0.43 -3.04 -6.48
N ILE A 53 0.85 -3.40 -6.34
CA ILE A 53 1.86 -3.28 -7.40
C ILE A 53 2.36 -4.66 -7.80
N SER A 54 3.01 -4.71 -8.96
CA SER A 54 3.61 -5.94 -9.49
C SER A 54 5.10 -5.74 -9.76
N GLY A 55 5.86 -6.84 -9.72
CA GLY A 55 7.26 -6.85 -10.16
C GLY A 55 8.29 -6.28 -9.17
N MET A 56 7.87 -5.83 -7.99
CA MET A 56 8.76 -5.31 -6.94
C MET A 56 8.43 -5.92 -5.58
N ASP A 57 9.44 -6.46 -4.89
CA ASP A 57 9.31 -6.78 -3.46
C ASP A 57 9.40 -5.49 -2.64
N ILE A 58 8.36 -5.23 -1.85
CA ILE A 58 8.23 -4.04 -1.01
C ILE A 58 8.54 -4.31 0.46
N HIS A 59 8.49 -5.57 0.92
CA HIS A 59 8.61 -5.88 2.35
C HIS A 59 10.03 -5.75 2.86
N GLY A 60 11.03 -5.70 1.96
CA GLY A 60 12.42 -5.39 2.28
C GLY A 60 12.74 -3.88 2.33
N LEU A 61 11.80 -3.00 1.97
CA LEU A 61 12.08 -1.56 1.90
C LEU A 61 12.10 -0.93 3.30
N PRO A 62 13.20 -0.24 3.68
CA PRO A 62 13.28 0.42 4.98
C PRO A 62 12.38 1.67 5.03
N SER A 63 12.05 2.10 6.25
CA SER A 63 11.39 3.40 6.46
C SER A 63 12.26 4.52 5.89
N GLY A 64 11.64 5.49 5.21
CA GLY A 64 12.31 6.60 4.53
C GLY A 64 12.60 6.36 3.05
N HIS A 65 12.54 5.11 2.57
CA HIS A 65 12.68 4.81 1.15
C HIS A 65 11.50 5.37 0.35
N LYS A 66 11.77 5.87 -0.87
CA LYS A 66 10.75 6.51 -1.70
C LYS A 66 10.47 5.73 -2.97
N LEU A 67 9.19 5.68 -3.33
CA LEU A 67 8.69 5.09 -4.55
C LEU A 67 7.95 6.15 -5.35
N ASP A 68 8.35 6.31 -6.61
CA ASP A 68 7.55 7.04 -7.59
C ASP A 68 6.52 6.11 -8.20
N ILE A 69 5.26 6.59 -8.25
CA ILE A 69 4.12 5.89 -8.83
C ILE A 69 3.32 6.92 -9.62
N GLY A 70 3.34 6.82 -10.95
CA GLY A 70 2.71 7.82 -11.82
C GLY A 70 3.24 9.23 -11.54
N GLU A 71 2.36 10.17 -11.17
CA GLU A 71 2.75 11.55 -10.85
C GLU A 71 3.21 11.76 -9.39
N ALA A 72 2.96 10.77 -8.53
CA ALA A 72 3.10 10.88 -7.09
C ALA A 72 4.35 10.17 -6.55
N THR A 73 4.78 10.59 -5.36
CA THR A 73 5.87 9.96 -4.62
C THR A 73 5.37 9.54 -3.24
N LEU A 74 5.57 8.27 -2.90
CA LEU A 74 5.25 7.68 -1.60
C LEU A 74 6.53 7.38 -0.84
N GLU A 75 6.56 7.67 0.47
CA GLU A 75 7.66 7.26 1.36
C GLU A 75 7.18 6.14 2.27
N ILE A 76 7.94 5.05 2.33
CA ILE A 76 7.70 3.94 3.24
C ILE A 76 7.85 4.41 4.69
N THR A 77 6.87 4.11 5.53
CA THR A 77 6.87 4.43 6.96
C THR A 77 6.98 3.18 7.85
N GLY A 78 6.84 1.99 7.25
CA GLY A 78 7.08 0.71 7.91
C GLY A 78 6.04 -0.36 7.58
N HIS A 79 6.15 -1.52 8.22
CA HIS A 79 5.20 -2.61 8.03
C HIS A 79 3.82 -2.29 8.60
N CYS A 80 2.78 -2.68 7.86
CA CYS A 80 1.43 -2.68 8.40
C CYS A 80 1.24 -3.91 9.30
N LYS A 81 0.94 -3.69 10.59
CA LYS A 81 0.68 -4.78 11.55
C LYS A 81 -0.62 -5.50 11.18
N PRO A 82 -0.65 -6.84 11.08
CA PRO A 82 -1.89 -7.58 10.87
C PRO A 82 -2.80 -7.48 12.10
N CYS A 83 -4.10 -7.35 11.87
CA CYS A 83 -5.13 -7.28 12.91
C CYS A 83 -6.16 -8.41 12.74
N SER A 84 -7.13 -8.49 13.65
CA SER A 84 -8.19 -9.52 13.66
C SER A 84 -8.96 -9.64 12.35
N ARG A 85 -9.06 -8.54 11.57
CA ARG A 85 -9.69 -8.55 10.24
C ARG A 85 -9.06 -9.54 9.26
N MET A 86 -7.82 -9.96 9.48
CA MET A 86 -7.19 -11.00 8.67
C MET A 86 -7.81 -12.37 8.98
N ASP A 87 -8.07 -12.67 10.24
CA ASP A 87 -8.70 -13.93 10.64
C ASP A 87 -10.18 -14.00 10.24
N GLU A 88 -10.85 -12.84 10.12
CA GLU A 88 -12.19 -12.73 9.52
C GLU A 88 -12.21 -13.21 8.05
N LEU A 89 -11.11 -13.01 7.30
CA LEU A 89 -10.98 -13.51 5.92
C LEU A 89 -10.69 -15.01 5.89
N ARG A 90 -9.78 -15.46 6.76
CA ARG A 90 -9.40 -16.86 6.88
C ARG A 90 -8.75 -17.13 8.24
N PRO A 91 -9.23 -18.11 9.03
CA PRO A 91 -8.66 -18.43 10.33
C PRO A 91 -7.14 -18.64 10.29
N GLY A 92 -6.43 -17.98 11.21
CA GLY A 92 -4.97 -18.04 11.35
C GLY A 92 -4.19 -17.22 10.33
N LEU A 93 -4.85 -16.48 9.44
CA LEU A 93 -4.18 -15.60 8.48
C LEU A 93 -3.42 -14.49 9.18
N GLN A 94 -3.93 -13.94 10.30
CA GLN A 94 -3.28 -12.86 11.05
C GLN A 94 -1.84 -13.22 11.43
N VAL A 95 -1.62 -14.46 11.89
CA VAL A 95 -0.29 -14.97 12.25
C VAL A 95 0.55 -15.25 11.00
N LYS A 96 -0.04 -15.91 9.99
CA LYS A 96 0.68 -16.34 8.78
C LYS A 96 1.18 -15.17 7.94
N ILE A 97 0.43 -14.08 7.85
CA ILE A 97 0.75 -12.90 7.03
C ILE A 97 1.68 -11.90 7.76
N ASN A 98 2.13 -12.22 8.98
CA ASN A 98 2.97 -11.32 9.76
C ASN A 98 4.22 -10.87 8.98
N LYS A 99 4.56 -9.58 9.09
CA LYS A 99 5.58 -8.87 8.28
C LYS A 99 5.33 -8.85 6.76
N ARG A 100 4.28 -9.52 6.26
CA ARG A 100 3.90 -9.59 4.85
C ARG A 100 2.51 -9.04 4.55
N ARG A 101 1.90 -8.30 5.48
CA ARG A 101 0.57 -7.70 5.31
C ARG A 101 0.58 -6.47 4.37
N GLY A 102 1.76 -5.96 4.04
CA GLY A 102 1.96 -4.77 3.21
C GLY A 102 2.70 -3.67 3.96
N MET A 103 3.01 -2.60 3.25
CA MET A 103 3.79 -1.47 3.73
C MET A 103 2.90 -0.24 3.87
N LEU A 104 3.06 0.47 4.98
CA LEU A 104 2.46 1.79 5.17
C LEU A 104 3.33 2.84 4.50
N CYS A 105 2.67 3.81 3.88
CA CYS A 105 3.33 4.94 3.25
C CYS A 105 2.68 6.26 3.66
N LYS A 106 3.47 7.33 3.58
CA LYS A 106 2.98 8.71 3.49
C LYS A 106 3.18 9.26 2.09
N VAL A 107 2.32 10.18 1.67
CA VAL A 107 2.43 10.85 0.38
C VAL A 107 3.39 12.03 0.54
N ILE A 108 4.48 12.02 -0.22
CA ILE A 108 5.48 13.10 -0.23
C ILE A 108 5.19 14.10 -1.34
N LYS A 109 4.79 13.60 -2.52
CA LYS A 109 4.44 14.43 -3.68
C LYS A 109 3.01 14.14 -4.09
N THR A 110 2.20 15.20 -4.18
CA THR A 110 0.83 15.15 -4.69
C THR A 110 0.83 14.75 -6.16
N GLY A 111 -0.15 13.93 -6.56
CA GLY A 111 -0.31 13.53 -7.96
C GLY A 111 -1.55 12.66 -8.17
N ILE A 112 -1.82 12.35 -9.42
CA ILE A 112 -2.77 11.31 -9.80
C ILE A 112 -2.00 10.01 -10.02
N ILE A 113 -2.56 8.92 -9.49
CA ILE A 113 -2.09 7.55 -9.75
C ILE A 113 -3.19 6.84 -10.53
N ASN A 114 -2.83 6.28 -11.67
CA ASN A 114 -3.71 5.49 -12.53
C ASN A 114 -3.35 4.00 -12.44
N ILE A 115 -4.33 3.14 -12.75
CA ILE A 115 -4.03 1.72 -12.98
C ILE A 115 -3.07 1.61 -14.17
N GLY A 116 -1.97 0.89 -13.97
CA GLY A 116 -0.94 0.67 -15.00
C GLY A 116 0.20 1.68 -14.98
N ASP A 117 0.17 2.68 -14.09
CA ASP A 117 1.29 3.60 -13.93
C ASP A 117 2.57 2.84 -13.50
N PRO A 118 3.75 3.27 -13.99
CA PRO A 118 5.01 2.66 -13.62
C PRO A 118 5.33 2.91 -12.15
N VAL A 119 6.06 1.97 -11.55
CA VAL A 119 6.57 2.07 -10.18
C VAL A 119 8.08 2.00 -10.22
N ALA A 120 8.75 2.99 -9.63
CA ALA A 120 10.21 3.06 -9.56
C ALA A 120 10.69 3.41 -8.16
N ARG A 121 11.86 2.90 -7.78
CA ARG A 121 12.55 3.31 -6.57
C ARG A 121 13.33 4.59 -6.87
N LEU A 122 13.25 5.56 -5.96
CA LEU A 122 13.91 6.87 -6.12
C LEU A 122 15.37 6.87 -5.63
N ASP A 123 15.76 5.84 -4.88
CA ASP A 123 17.09 5.74 -4.25
C ASP A 123 17.97 4.65 -4.90
N ASP A 124 17.61 4.16 -6.10
CA ASP A 124 18.37 3.19 -6.91
C ASP A 124 19.33 3.87 -7.90
#